data_AF-A0A6G1RD48-F1
#
_entry.id   AF-A0A6G1RD48-F1
#
_cell.length_a   1.000
_cell.length_b   1.000
_cell.length_c   1.000
_cell.angle_alpha   90.00
_cell.angle_beta   90.00
_cell.angle_gamma   90.00
#
_symmetry.space_group_name_H-M   'P 1'
#
loop_
_entity.id
_entity.type
_entity.pdbx_description
1 polymer ?
#
loop_
_entity_poly.entity_id
_entity_poly.type
_entity_poly.pdbx_seq_one_letter_code
_entity_poly.pdbx_strand_id
1 'polypeptide(L)'
;SLCLQASKGCQSKEQILQQRFRTAFRDFQQWLVNAKVTTAKCFDVPQNIGEASASLQKIQEFLSESENGQQKLNLVASKGELLCSVLPKEKAKVIRDKSVTTKEDWKNFITTLHHKESALENLKIQMKEFETTAEPLQEWLTATEKMVQGSSSRLHDLPSKRREQQKLQSVLEEIS
;
A
#
# COMPACT_ATOMS: atom_id res chain seq x y z
N SER A 1 56.77 -3.57 -24.17
CA SER A 1 56.33 -4.97 -24.04
C SER A 1 54.82 -5.04 -24.18
N LEU A 2 54.32 -5.92 -25.05
CA LEU A 2 52.89 -6.14 -25.35
C LEU A 2 52.06 -6.46 -24.09
N CYS A 3 52.67 -7.12 -23.10
CA CYS A 3 52.04 -7.46 -21.82
C CYS A 3 51.56 -6.22 -21.03
N LEU A 4 52.33 -5.13 -21.06
CA LEU A 4 52.03 -3.90 -20.33
C LEU A 4 50.89 -3.11 -21.00
N GLN A 5 50.79 -3.15 -22.33
CA GLN A 5 49.69 -2.54 -23.08
C GLN A 5 48.39 -3.33 -22.92
N ALA A 6 48.45 -4.67 -22.93
CA ALA A 6 47.29 -5.53 -22.67
C ALA A 6 46.75 -5.34 -21.23
N SER A 7 47.63 -5.24 -20.23
CA SER A 7 47.24 -4.97 -18.84
C SER A 7 46.53 -3.61 -18.69
N LYS A 8 47.06 -2.55 -19.33
CA LYS A 8 46.43 -1.21 -19.29
C LYS A 8 45.06 -1.18 -19.98
N GLY A 9 44.92 -1.87 -21.11
CA GLY A 9 43.63 -2.00 -21.81
C GLY A 9 42.58 -2.74 -20.99
N CYS A 10 42.97 -3.82 -20.31
CA CYS A 10 42.09 -4.58 -19.42
C CYS A 10 41.62 -3.74 -18.22
N GLN A 11 42.53 -2.99 -17.60
CA GLN A 11 42.23 -2.14 -16.46
C GLN A 11 41.28 -0.97 -16.83
N SER A 12 41.45 -0.39 -18.02
CA SER A 12 40.52 0.63 -18.55
C SER A 12 39.12 0.06 -18.81
N LYS A 13 39.03 -1.16 -19.36
CA LYS A 13 37.75 -1.86 -19.60
C LYS A 13 37.01 -2.20 -18.29
N GLU A 14 37.72 -2.70 -17.27
CA GLU A 14 37.17 -2.95 -15.93
C GLU A 14 36.56 -1.68 -15.35
N GLN A 15 37.29 -0.56 -15.38
CA GLN A 15 36.83 0.72 -14.84
C GLN A 15 35.55 1.23 -15.52
N ILE A 16 35.46 1.14 -16.86
CA ILE A 16 34.27 1.56 -17.61
C ILE A 16 33.06 0.70 -17.24
N LEU A 17 33.22 -0.63 -17.18
CA LEU A 17 32.13 -1.55 -16.82
C LEU A 17 31.69 -1.35 -15.37
N GLN A 18 32.64 -1.11 -14.46
CA GLN A 18 32.37 -0.82 -13.06
C GLN A 18 31.56 0.47 -12.91
N GLN A 19 31.91 1.52 -13.66
CA GLN A 19 31.16 2.77 -13.66
C GLN A 19 29.74 2.58 -14.20
N ARG A 20 29.56 1.83 -15.30
CA ARG A 20 28.24 1.54 -15.87
C ARG A 20 27.34 0.78 -14.90
N PHE A 21 27.87 -0.25 -14.23
CA PHE A 21 27.14 -0.98 -13.20
C PHE A 21 26.74 -0.08 -12.03
N ARG A 22 27.69 0.72 -11.51
CA ARG A 22 27.41 1.66 -10.40
C ARG A 22 26.32 2.67 -10.75
N THR A 23 26.33 3.22 -11.95
CA THR A 23 25.29 4.15 -12.41
C THR A 23 23.92 3.47 -12.48
N ALA A 24 23.82 2.31 -13.11
CA ALA A 24 22.56 1.56 -13.20
C ALA A 24 22.03 1.17 -11.82
N PHE A 25 22.91 0.70 -10.93
CA PHE A 25 22.56 0.31 -9.57
C PHE A 25 22.00 1.49 -8.75
N ARG A 26 22.67 2.65 -8.82
CA ARG A 26 22.22 3.86 -8.13
C ARG A 26 20.87 4.36 -8.67
N ASP A 27 20.70 4.34 -9.99
CA ASP A 27 19.43 4.74 -10.62
C ASP A 27 18.27 3.84 -10.16
N PHE A 28 18.46 2.51 -10.15
CA PHE A 28 17.46 1.58 -9.61
C PHE A 28 17.18 1.82 -8.13
N GLN A 29 18.21 1.97 -7.30
CA GLN A 29 18.06 2.19 -5.85
C GLN A 29 17.30 3.49 -5.56
N GLN A 30 17.64 4.58 -6.24
CA GLN A 30 16.95 5.85 -6.09
C GLN A 30 15.48 5.73 -6.50
N TRP A 31 15.22 5.06 -7.63
CA TRP A 31 13.86 4.81 -8.07
C TRP A 31 13.07 3.97 -7.05
N LEU A 32 13.66 2.91 -6.50
CA LEU A 32 13.02 2.05 -5.51
C LEU A 32 12.72 2.80 -4.20
N VAL A 33 13.63 3.67 -3.74
CA VAL A 33 13.40 4.53 -2.58
C VAL A 33 12.24 5.49 -2.84
N ASN A 34 12.22 6.15 -4.01
CA ASN A 34 11.13 7.05 -4.38
C ASN A 34 9.79 6.31 -4.45
N ALA A 35 9.78 5.10 -5.02
CA ALA A 35 8.61 4.24 -5.06
C ALA A 35 8.08 3.92 -3.65
N LYS A 36 8.96 3.50 -2.73
CA LYS A 36 8.62 3.22 -1.32
C LYS A 36 8.09 4.45 -0.61
N VAL A 37 8.67 5.62 -0.83
CA VAL A 37 8.20 6.89 -0.24
C VAL A 37 6.82 7.26 -0.79
N THR A 38 6.61 7.14 -2.09
CA THR A 38 5.33 7.44 -2.73
C THR A 38 4.22 6.54 -2.19
N THR A 39 4.49 5.25 -1.97
CA THR A 39 3.49 4.30 -1.47
C THR A 39 3.40 4.23 0.05
N ALA A 40 4.28 4.90 0.80
CA ALA A 40 4.35 4.80 2.27
C ALA A 40 3.02 5.09 2.98
N LYS A 41 2.34 6.19 2.60
CA LYS A 41 1.04 6.56 3.20
C LYS A 41 -0.06 5.54 2.97
N CYS A 42 0.04 4.71 1.93
CA CYS A 42 -0.96 3.68 1.67
C CYS A 42 -0.95 2.60 2.77
N PHE A 43 0.12 2.52 3.57
CA PHE A 43 0.26 1.55 4.66
C PHE A 43 -0.35 2.02 5.98
N ASP A 44 -0.75 3.29 6.09
CA ASP A 44 -1.50 3.79 7.24
C ASP A 44 -2.86 3.07 7.34
N VAL A 45 -3.45 3.06 8.55
CA VAL A 45 -4.77 2.46 8.81
C VAL A 45 -5.85 3.43 8.32
N PRO A 46 -6.62 3.09 7.26
CA PRO A 46 -7.66 3.98 6.76
C PRO A 46 -8.77 4.18 7.80
N GLN A 47 -9.25 5.41 7.96
CA GLN A 47 -10.34 5.74 8.89
C GLN A 47 -11.72 5.70 8.24
N ASN A 48 -11.79 5.69 6.90
CA ASN A 48 -13.04 5.68 6.13
C ASN A 48 -12.81 5.03 4.75
N ILE A 49 -13.92 4.72 4.06
CA ILE A 49 -13.89 4.09 2.73
C ILE A 49 -13.16 4.97 1.70
N GLY A 50 -13.21 6.30 1.85
CA GLY A 50 -12.52 7.25 0.99
C GLY A 50 -11.01 7.09 1.07
N GLU A 51 -10.45 7.07 2.28
CA GLU A 51 -9.02 6.85 2.53
C GLU A 51 -8.55 5.47 2.06
N ALA A 52 -9.35 4.42 2.29
CA ALA A 52 -9.05 3.07 1.82
C ALA A 52 -9.03 3.03 0.28
N SER A 53 -9.97 3.70 -0.37
CA SER A 53 -10.06 3.78 -1.83
C SER A 53 -8.92 4.58 -2.44
N ALA A 54 -8.55 5.72 -1.85
CA ALA A 54 -7.42 6.53 -2.33
C ALA A 54 -6.09 5.77 -2.19
N SER A 55 -5.89 5.06 -1.09
CA SER A 55 -4.70 4.23 -0.88
C SER A 55 -4.62 3.07 -1.87
N LEU A 56 -5.76 2.42 -2.14
CA LEU A 56 -5.87 1.32 -3.11
C LEU A 56 -5.57 1.80 -4.53
N GLN A 57 -6.20 2.90 -4.97
CA GLN A 57 -5.98 3.49 -6.27
C GLN A 57 -4.50 3.80 -6.49
N LYS A 58 -3.85 4.42 -5.51
CA LYS A 58 -2.43 4.77 -5.60
C LYS A 58 -1.52 3.55 -5.71
N ILE A 59 -1.84 2.45 -5.03
CA ILE A 59 -1.11 1.19 -5.16
C ILE A 59 -1.32 0.61 -6.57
N GLN A 60 -2.55 0.62 -7.09
CA GLN A 60 -2.89 0.11 -8.42
C GLN A 60 -2.21 0.91 -9.54
N GLU A 61 -2.17 2.24 -9.43
CA GLU A 61 -1.43 3.13 -10.33
C GLU A 61 0.07 2.81 -10.31
N PHE A 62 0.65 2.59 -9.14
CA PHE A 62 2.05 2.21 -9.06
C PHE A 62 2.32 0.84 -9.69
N LEU A 63 1.46 -0.16 -9.42
CA LEU A 63 1.61 -1.52 -9.93
C LEU A 63 1.47 -1.56 -11.46
N SER A 64 0.58 -0.76 -12.05
CA SER A 64 0.43 -0.67 -13.50
C SER A 64 1.65 -0.06 -14.20
N GLU A 65 2.40 0.81 -13.51
CA GLU A 65 3.64 1.43 -14.00
C GLU A 65 4.92 0.69 -13.57
N SER A 66 4.79 -0.46 -12.91
CA SER A 66 5.92 -1.21 -12.32
C SER A 66 6.94 -1.73 -13.35
N GLU A 67 6.58 -1.72 -14.65
CA GLU A 67 7.47 -2.10 -15.75
C GLU A 67 8.76 -1.27 -15.75
N ASN A 68 8.69 0.03 -15.44
CA ASN A 68 9.87 0.90 -15.35
C ASN A 68 10.87 0.39 -14.31
N GLY A 69 10.38 -0.04 -13.15
CA GLY A 69 11.19 -0.66 -12.10
C GLY A 69 11.85 -1.94 -12.57
N GLN A 70 11.09 -2.80 -13.25
CA GLN A 70 11.59 -4.05 -13.81
C GLN A 70 12.66 -3.82 -14.89
N GLN A 71 12.49 -2.83 -15.77
CA GLN A 71 13.48 -2.47 -16.79
C GLN A 71 14.79 -1.97 -16.16
N LYS A 72 14.71 -1.13 -15.12
CA LYS A 72 15.90 -0.69 -14.35
C LYS A 72 16.61 -1.86 -13.68
N LEU A 73 15.86 -2.80 -13.09
CA LEU A 73 16.43 -4.01 -12.49
C LEU A 73 17.13 -4.90 -13.53
N ASN A 74 16.52 -5.08 -14.70
CA ASN A 74 17.12 -5.83 -15.81
C ASN A 74 18.42 -5.17 -16.30
N LEU A 75 18.47 -3.83 -16.32
CA LEU A 75 19.68 -3.09 -16.65
C LEU A 75 20.80 -3.36 -15.62
N VAL A 76 20.48 -3.34 -14.31
CA VAL A 76 21.45 -3.68 -13.25
C VAL A 76 21.99 -5.09 -13.45
N ALA A 77 21.12 -6.08 -13.73
CA ALA A 77 21.53 -7.46 -13.98
C ALA A 77 22.47 -7.56 -15.18
N SER A 78 22.08 -6.99 -16.33
CA SER A 78 22.88 -7.00 -17.56
C SER A 78 24.25 -6.35 -17.37
N LYS A 79 24.32 -5.16 -16.72
CA LYS A 79 25.62 -4.52 -16.45
C LYS A 79 26.45 -5.30 -15.42
N GLY A 80 25.80 -5.94 -14.46
CA GLY A 80 26.44 -6.80 -13.47
C GLY A 80 27.10 -8.03 -14.09
N GLU A 81 26.41 -8.71 -15.01
CA GLU A 81 26.94 -9.86 -15.75
C GLU A 81 28.14 -9.47 -16.62
N LEU A 82 28.04 -8.38 -17.36
CA LEU A 82 29.15 -7.86 -18.17
C LEU A 82 30.37 -7.54 -17.30
N LEU A 83 30.17 -6.90 -16.14
CA LEU A 83 31.25 -6.62 -15.21
C LEU A 83 31.85 -7.92 -14.62
N CYS A 84 31.02 -8.90 -14.27
CA CYS A 84 31.50 -10.20 -13.78
C CYS A 84 32.36 -10.94 -14.81
N SER A 85 32.14 -10.74 -16.10
CA SER A 85 32.92 -11.39 -17.18
C SER A 85 34.39 -10.96 -17.23
N VAL A 86 34.74 -9.81 -16.65
CA VAL A 86 36.10 -9.26 -16.65
C VAL A 86 36.75 -9.22 -15.27
N LEU A 87 36.00 -9.52 -14.20
CA LEU A 87 36.48 -9.47 -12.83
C LEU A 87 37.04 -10.84 -12.37
N PRO A 88 38.04 -10.85 -11.47
CA PRO A 88 38.40 -12.03 -10.70
C PRO A 88 37.20 -12.61 -9.95
N LYS A 89 37.21 -13.93 -9.69
CA LYS A 89 36.07 -14.66 -9.12
C LYS A 89 35.55 -14.06 -7.81
N GLU A 90 36.46 -13.59 -6.96
CA GLU A 90 36.17 -13.00 -5.65
C GLU A 90 35.40 -11.69 -5.80
N LYS A 91 35.88 -10.78 -6.68
CA LYS A 91 35.19 -9.51 -6.95
C LYS A 91 33.87 -9.74 -7.70
N ALA A 92 33.83 -10.68 -8.63
CA ALA A 92 32.63 -11.03 -9.37
C ALA A 92 31.53 -11.59 -8.45
N LYS A 93 31.91 -12.34 -7.40
CA LYS A 93 30.97 -12.81 -6.37
C LYS A 93 30.26 -11.64 -5.69
N VAL A 94 30.99 -10.61 -5.27
CA VAL A 94 30.40 -9.41 -4.64
C VAL A 94 29.38 -8.73 -5.56
N ILE A 95 29.64 -8.67 -6.86
CA ILE A 95 28.70 -8.09 -7.84
C ILE A 95 27.44 -8.97 -7.98
N ARG A 96 27.61 -10.29 -8.08
CA ARG A 96 26.47 -11.22 -8.14
C ARG A 96 25.60 -11.16 -6.88
N ASP A 97 26.21 -11.17 -5.71
CA ASP A 97 25.49 -11.09 -4.43
C ASP A 97 24.66 -9.79 -4.36
N LYS A 98 25.24 -8.65 -4.78
CA LYS A 98 24.49 -7.38 -4.89
C LYS A 98 23.31 -7.46 -5.85
N SER A 99 23.49 -8.06 -7.03
CA SER A 99 22.40 -8.22 -8.00
C SER A 99 21.29 -9.13 -7.47
N VAL A 100 21.63 -10.20 -6.75
CA VAL A 100 20.66 -11.09 -6.10
C VAL A 100 19.87 -10.35 -5.03
N THR A 101 20.54 -9.65 -4.11
CA THR A 101 19.86 -8.83 -3.08
C THR A 101 18.93 -7.80 -3.70
N THR A 102 19.37 -7.11 -4.75
CA THR A 102 18.57 -6.08 -5.45
C THR A 102 17.31 -6.67 -6.08
N LYS A 103 17.42 -7.87 -6.66
CA LYS A 103 16.27 -8.60 -7.22
C LYS A 103 15.29 -9.03 -6.13
N GLU A 104 15.80 -9.46 -4.98
CA GLU A 104 14.97 -9.86 -3.85
C GLU A 104 14.27 -8.66 -3.21
N ASP A 105 14.96 -7.52 -3.06
CA ASP A 105 14.35 -6.27 -2.57
C ASP A 105 13.19 -5.80 -3.46
N TRP A 106 13.37 -5.90 -4.78
CA TRP A 106 12.31 -5.60 -5.75
C TRP A 106 11.12 -6.54 -5.59
N LYS A 107 11.39 -7.84 -5.57
CA LYS A 107 10.35 -8.87 -5.43
C LYS A 107 9.57 -8.67 -4.14
N ASN A 108 10.25 -8.50 -3.02
CA ASN A 108 9.63 -8.26 -1.71
C ASN A 108 8.75 -7.01 -1.73
N PHE A 109 9.22 -5.93 -2.36
CA PHE A 109 8.43 -4.71 -2.48
C PHE A 109 7.15 -4.92 -3.30
N ILE A 110 7.23 -5.56 -4.47
CA ILE A 110 6.05 -5.87 -5.30
C ILE A 110 5.09 -6.80 -4.58
N THR A 111 5.58 -7.87 -3.92
CA THR A 111 4.74 -8.77 -3.12
C THR A 111 4.04 -8.03 -1.98
N THR A 112 4.73 -7.11 -1.31
CA THR A 112 4.15 -6.30 -0.24
C THR A 112 3.02 -5.41 -0.76
N LEU A 113 3.19 -4.81 -1.94
CA LEU A 113 2.16 -3.98 -2.56
C LEU A 113 0.92 -4.78 -2.96
N HIS A 114 1.07 -5.93 -3.60
CA HIS A 114 -0.07 -6.80 -3.91
C HIS A 114 -0.80 -7.30 -2.66
N HIS A 115 -0.06 -7.66 -1.60
CA HIS A 115 -0.69 -8.04 -0.34
C HIS A 115 -1.51 -6.88 0.25
N LYS A 116 -0.97 -5.66 0.22
CA LYS A 116 -1.68 -4.48 0.69
C LYS A 116 -2.88 -4.11 -0.18
N GLU A 117 -2.77 -4.28 -1.50
CA GLU A 117 -3.88 -4.14 -2.46
C GLU A 117 -5.06 -5.05 -2.07
N SER A 118 -4.82 -6.36 -1.96
CA SER A 118 -5.86 -7.31 -1.57
C SER A 118 -6.44 -7.03 -0.18
N ALA A 119 -5.59 -6.61 0.77
CA ALA A 119 -6.05 -6.24 2.12
C ALA A 119 -6.99 -5.01 2.09
N LEU A 120 -6.67 -4.00 1.28
CA LEU A 120 -7.52 -2.81 1.12
C LEU A 120 -8.82 -3.11 0.39
N GLU A 121 -8.81 -3.98 -0.63
CA GLU A 121 -10.03 -4.45 -1.30
C GLU A 121 -10.97 -5.15 -0.33
N ASN A 122 -10.44 -6.08 0.46
CA ASN A 122 -11.21 -6.79 1.49
C ASN A 122 -11.72 -5.83 2.58
N LEU A 123 -10.88 -4.92 3.05
CA LEU A 123 -11.29 -3.91 4.04
C LEU A 123 -12.47 -3.07 3.51
N LYS A 124 -12.43 -2.64 2.24
CA LYS A 124 -13.53 -1.88 1.65
C LYS A 124 -14.84 -2.67 1.62
N ILE A 125 -14.79 -3.98 1.36
CA ILE A 125 -15.97 -4.84 1.42
C ILE A 125 -16.53 -4.86 2.85
N GLN A 126 -15.66 -5.13 3.83
CA GLN A 126 -16.07 -5.18 5.24
C GLN A 126 -16.63 -3.85 5.75
N MET A 127 -16.04 -2.72 5.35
CA MET A 127 -16.55 -1.40 5.75
C MET A 127 -17.94 -1.13 5.18
N LYS A 128 -18.20 -1.52 3.92
CA LYS A 128 -19.54 -1.38 3.32
C LYS A 128 -20.56 -2.30 3.97
N GLU A 129 -20.18 -3.53 4.27
CA GLU A 129 -21.04 -4.48 4.99
C GLU A 129 -21.37 -3.95 6.40
N PHE A 130 -20.39 -3.37 7.08
CA PHE A 130 -20.59 -2.70 8.36
C PHE A 130 -21.55 -1.51 8.25
N GLU A 131 -21.35 -0.61 7.28
CA GLU A 131 -22.27 0.52 7.04
C GLU A 131 -23.71 0.04 6.78
N THR A 132 -23.86 -0.98 5.92
CA THR A 132 -25.17 -1.57 5.58
C THR A 132 -25.86 -2.19 6.80
N THR A 133 -25.10 -2.80 7.71
CA THR A 133 -25.65 -3.41 8.93
C THR A 133 -25.92 -2.39 10.04
N ALA A 134 -25.17 -1.29 10.07
CA ALA A 134 -25.32 -0.22 11.05
C ALA A 134 -26.45 0.76 10.69
N GLU A 135 -26.73 0.96 9.40
CA GLU A 135 -27.73 1.92 8.91
C GLU A 135 -29.12 1.73 9.54
N PRO A 136 -29.73 0.52 9.57
CA PRO A 136 -31.04 0.32 10.20
C PRO A 136 -31.03 0.63 11.71
N LEU A 137 -29.94 0.32 12.40
CA LEU A 137 -29.79 0.61 13.82
C LEU A 137 -29.70 2.13 14.06
N GLN A 138 -28.94 2.84 13.22
CA GLN A 138 -28.82 4.29 13.30
C GLN A 138 -30.17 4.98 13.00
N GLU A 139 -30.92 4.48 12.02
CA GLU A 139 -32.26 4.95 11.69
C GLU A 139 -33.23 4.74 12.85
N TRP A 140 -33.25 3.52 13.42
CA TRP A 140 -34.10 3.21 14.57
C TRP A 140 -33.75 4.08 15.79
N LEU A 141 -32.45 4.22 16.12
CA LEU A 141 -32.01 5.09 17.21
C LEU A 141 -32.46 6.54 17.00
N THR A 142 -32.30 7.07 15.79
CA THR A 142 -32.71 8.43 15.44
C THR A 142 -34.24 8.61 15.53
N ALA A 143 -35.00 7.63 15.08
CA ALA A 143 -36.47 7.66 15.14
C ALA A 143 -36.96 7.60 16.59
N THR A 144 -36.38 6.70 17.40
CA THR A 144 -36.66 6.54 18.83
C THR A 144 -36.29 7.79 19.62
N GLU A 145 -35.13 8.41 19.35
CA GLU A 145 -34.74 9.66 20.00
C GLU A 145 -35.76 10.78 19.70
N LYS A 146 -36.13 10.97 18.43
CA LYS A 146 -37.17 11.96 18.05
C LYS A 146 -38.50 11.68 18.73
N MET A 147 -38.88 10.40 18.83
CA MET A 147 -40.11 9.97 19.48
C MET A 147 -40.13 10.38 20.96
N VAL A 148 -39.07 10.03 21.68
CA VAL A 148 -38.92 10.33 23.12
C VAL A 148 -38.86 11.84 23.35
N GLN A 149 -38.08 12.58 22.56
CA GLN A 149 -38.00 14.04 22.67
C GLN A 149 -39.35 14.72 22.43
N GLY A 150 -40.12 14.26 21.43
CA GLY A 150 -41.47 14.76 21.16
C GLY A 150 -42.49 14.48 22.28
N SER A 151 -42.22 13.48 23.12
CA SER A 151 -43.08 13.08 24.24
C SER A 151 -42.97 13.99 25.47
N SER A 152 -42.03 14.94 25.47
CA SER A 152 -41.71 15.82 26.62
C SER A 152 -42.69 16.99 26.82
N SER A 153 -43.63 17.18 25.89
CA SER A 153 -44.60 18.29 25.94
C SER A 153 -45.71 18.09 26.97
N ARG A 154 -46.22 19.19 27.54
CA ARG A 154 -47.30 19.15 28.53
C ARG A 154 -48.64 18.86 27.85
N LEU A 155 -49.24 17.72 28.17
CA LEU A 155 -50.58 17.32 27.68
C LEU A 155 -51.69 17.77 28.65
N HIS A 156 -52.81 18.25 28.11
CA HIS A 156 -53.90 18.87 28.89
C HIS A 156 -55.02 17.90 29.31
N ASP A 157 -55.15 16.75 28.66
CA ASP A 157 -56.18 15.75 28.95
C ASP A 157 -55.60 14.38 29.29
N LEU A 158 -56.35 13.58 30.06
CA LEU A 158 -55.94 12.26 30.53
C LEU A 158 -55.81 11.21 29.40
N PRO A 159 -56.74 11.16 28.40
CA PRO A 159 -56.57 10.28 27.24
C PRO A 159 -55.25 10.50 26.48
N SER A 160 -54.87 11.75 26.22
CA SER A 160 -53.61 12.10 25.56
C SER A 160 -52.40 11.62 26.38
N LYS A 161 -52.41 11.83 27.70
CA LYS A 161 -51.34 11.35 28.60
C LYS A 161 -51.18 9.82 28.58
N ARG A 162 -52.30 9.08 28.60
CA ARG A 162 -52.28 7.61 28.54
C ARG A 162 -51.72 7.09 27.21
N ARG A 163 -52.09 7.73 26.10
CA ARG A 163 -51.55 7.38 24.77
C ARG A 163 -50.03 7.58 24.71
N GLU A 164 -49.55 8.70 25.22
CA GLU A 164 -48.10 8.98 25.24
C GLU A 164 -47.35 8.01 26.16
N GLN A 165 -47.93 7.67 27.31
CA GLN A 165 -47.36 6.66 28.22
C GLN A 165 -47.22 5.29 27.55
N GLN A 166 -48.25 4.82 26.84
CA GLN A 166 -48.21 3.53 26.14
C GLN A 166 -47.12 3.50 25.07
N LYS A 167 -46.99 4.60 24.33
CA LYS A 167 -45.96 4.77 23.30
C LYS A 167 -44.55 4.72 23.88
N LEU A 168 -44.30 5.41 25.01
CA LEU A 168 -43.03 5.34 25.72
C LEU A 168 -42.75 3.96 26.35
N GLN A 169 -43.78 3.25 26.81
CA GLN A 169 -43.64 1.88 27.31
C GLN A 169 -43.24 0.90 26.20
N SER A 170 -43.83 1.02 25.01
CA SER A 170 -43.42 0.22 23.84
C SER A 170 -41.94 0.40 23.50
N VAL A 171 -41.47 1.65 23.48
CA VAL A 171 -40.05 1.96 23.26
C VAL A 171 -39.16 1.36 24.35
N LEU A 172 -39.57 1.45 25.62
CA LEU A 172 -38.83 0.87 26.73
C LEU A 172 -38.72 -0.65 26.59
N GLU A 173 -39.80 -1.32 26.17
CA GLU A 173 -39.82 -2.77 25.93
C GLU A 173 -38.92 -3.17 24.76
N GLU A 174 -38.82 -2.36 23.70
CA GLU A 174 -37.91 -2.61 22.57
C GLU A 174 -36.43 -2.43 22.93
N ILE A 175 -36.11 -1.58 23.92
CA ILE A 175 -34.73 -1.30 24.37
C ILE A 175 -34.26 -2.30 25.45
N SER A 176 -35.20 -2.88 26.22
CA SER A 176 -34.92 -3.75 27.40
C SER A 176 -34.46 -5.16 27.01
#